data_AF-A0A9D6JNJ0-F1
#
_entry.id   AF-A0A9D6JNJ0-F1
#
_cell.length_a   1.000
_cell.length_b   1.000
_cell.length_c   1.000
_cell.angle_alpha   90.00
_cell.angle_beta   90.00
_cell.angle_gamma   90.00
#
_symmetry.space_group_name_H-M   'P 1'
#
loop_
_entity.id
_entity.type
_entity.pdbx_description
1 polymer ?
#
loop_
_entity_poly.entity_id
_entity_poly.type
_entity_poly.pdbx_seq_one_letter_code
_entity_poly.pdbx_strand_id
1 'polypeptide(L)'
;MDDIEIIQFTDKAFPKLLKEINDPPKQLYARGNISLLNKHNLLAVVGSRKASTYGKQCIDLLLPQVIRQGIIIVSGLAYGIDSLAHKAAVAEKKPTIAVLGTGIDNKSIYPQAHFKLAQEILQYNGLIISEYPAASAVYKGNFPARNRIIAGISEATLLVQAAEKSGSLITGRLALEYNRDVAAVPGNITDPLSAGTNDLISHGAIPISKPEDILLLYKITSSNKETTTSTGSLNDDQLQLFNTLEGSPQHIEERA
;
A
#
# COMPACT_ATOMS: atom_id res chain seq x y z
N MET A 1 -21.70 -22.56 3.77
CA MET A 1 -20.75 -22.32 4.88
C MET A 1 -19.67 -21.42 4.31
N ASP A 2 -19.27 -20.39 5.05
CA ASP A 2 -18.12 -19.57 4.62
C ASP A 2 -16.87 -20.47 4.66
N ASP A 3 -16.14 -20.58 3.56
CA ASP A 3 -14.89 -21.35 3.46
C ASP A 3 -13.78 -20.57 4.17
N ILE A 4 -13.61 -20.84 5.47
CA ILE A 4 -12.68 -20.12 6.35
C ILE A 4 -11.50 -21.04 6.66
N GLU A 5 -10.33 -20.65 6.20
CA GLU A 5 -9.07 -21.30 6.51
C GLU A 5 -8.45 -20.68 7.78
N ILE A 6 -7.80 -21.51 8.60
CA ILE A 6 -7.03 -21.06 9.75
C ILE A 6 -5.56 -21.25 9.43
N ILE A 7 -4.81 -20.15 9.44
CA ILE A 7 -3.37 -20.11 9.15
C ILE A 7 -2.64 -19.84 10.46
N GLN A 8 -1.96 -20.84 10.99
CA GLN A 8 -1.17 -20.75 12.21
C GLN A 8 0.16 -20.04 11.96
N PHE A 9 0.73 -19.38 12.97
CA PHE A 9 2.05 -18.75 12.90
C PHE A 9 3.15 -19.70 12.39
N THR A 10 3.04 -21.00 12.71
CA THR A 10 3.97 -22.05 12.29
C THR A 10 3.79 -22.47 10.83
N ASP A 11 2.68 -22.12 10.20
CA ASP A 11 2.38 -22.57 8.85
C ASP A 11 3.26 -21.87 7.81
N LYS A 12 3.53 -22.59 6.72
CA LYS A 12 4.24 -22.04 5.55
C LYS A 12 3.45 -20.93 4.87
N ALA A 13 2.11 -20.98 4.95
CA ALA A 13 1.22 -19.98 4.38
C ALA A 13 1.19 -18.66 5.18
N PHE A 14 1.63 -18.65 6.44
CA PHE A 14 1.66 -17.44 7.24
C PHE A 14 2.62 -16.41 6.63
N PRO A 15 2.24 -15.13 6.50
CA PRO A 15 3.04 -14.12 5.80
C PRO A 15 4.42 -13.95 6.44
N LYS A 16 5.49 -14.08 5.65
CA LYS A 16 6.87 -13.91 6.16
C LYS A 16 7.09 -12.54 6.78
N LEU A 17 6.71 -11.47 6.09
CA LEU A 17 6.86 -10.09 6.59
C LEU A 17 6.11 -9.87 7.90
N LEU A 18 4.96 -10.54 8.09
CA LEU A 18 4.20 -10.44 9.32
C LEU A 18 4.86 -11.17 10.49
N LYS A 19 5.74 -12.16 10.25
CA LYS A 19 6.53 -12.78 11.32
C LYS A 19 7.63 -11.88 11.86
N GLU A 20 8.01 -10.85 11.11
CA GLU A 20 9.11 -9.93 11.44
C GLU A 20 8.68 -8.77 12.34
N ILE A 21 7.37 -8.55 12.52
CA ILE A 21 6.88 -7.45 13.37
C ILE A 21 7.03 -7.79 14.86
N ASN A 22 6.99 -6.77 15.71
CA ASN A 22 7.18 -6.92 17.16
C ASN A 22 6.11 -7.80 17.86
N ASP A 23 4.85 -7.70 17.41
CA ASP A 23 3.71 -8.45 17.95
C ASP A 23 2.95 -9.17 16.82
N PRO A 24 3.49 -10.27 16.27
CA PRO A 24 2.83 -11.01 15.21
C PRO A 24 1.61 -11.77 15.77
N PRO A 25 0.48 -11.83 15.05
CA PRO A 25 -0.66 -12.61 15.50
C PRO A 25 -0.31 -14.10 15.52
N LYS A 26 -0.84 -14.84 16.50
CA LYS A 26 -0.59 -16.29 16.62
C LYS A 26 -1.21 -17.09 15.47
N GLN A 27 -2.27 -16.55 14.88
CA GLN A 27 -2.95 -17.15 13.74
C GLN A 27 -3.76 -16.08 12.98
N LEU A 28 -4.12 -16.40 11.75
CA LEU A 28 -5.05 -15.63 10.92
C LEU A 28 -6.20 -16.53 10.48
N TYR A 29 -7.41 -16.00 10.50
CA TYR A 29 -8.53 -16.53 9.75
C TYR A 29 -8.49 -15.92 8.36
N ALA A 30 -8.68 -16.74 7.33
CA ALA A 30 -8.59 -16.33 5.94
C ALA A 30 -9.78 -16.84 5.13
N ARG A 31 -10.23 -16.03 4.17
CA ARG A 31 -11.28 -16.39 3.22
C ARG A 31 -10.94 -15.83 1.85
N GLY A 32 -10.87 -16.70 0.85
CA GLY A 32 -10.42 -16.35 -0.51
C GLY A 32 -9.00 -16.84 -0.78
N ASN A 33 -8.24 -16.12 -1.60
CA ASN A 33 -6.98 -16.61 -2.12
C ASN A 33 -5.80 -16.42 -1.15
N ILE A 34 -5.49 -17.42 -0.34
CA ILE A 34 -4.39 -17.37 0.64
C ILE A 34 -3.00 -17.24 0.00
N SER A 35 -2.84 -17.56 -1.30
CA SER A 35 -1.55 -17.43 -2.00
C SER A 35 -1.07 -15.99 -2.13
N LEU A 36 -1.95 -15.01 -1.88
CA LEU A 36 -1.60 -13.59 -1.88
C LEU A 36 -0.74 -13.18 -0.68
N LEU A 37 -0.80 -13.90 0.45
CA LEU A 37 -0.16 -13.53 1.72
C LEU A 37 1.38 -13.50 1.68
N ASN A 38 1.99 -14.17 0.70
CA ASN A 38 3.45 -14.23 0.54
C ASN A 38 3.90 -13.64 -0.80
N LYS A 39 3.08 -12.79 -1.42
CA LYS A 39 3.48 -12.00 -2.58
C LYS A 39 4.41 -10.87 -2.15
N HIS A 40 5.27 -10.44 -3.08
CA HIS A 40 6.32 -9.45 -2.83
C HIS A 40 5.96 -8.03 -3.34
N ASN A 41 4.68 -7.77 -3.50
CA ASN A 41 4.15 -6.56 -4.14
C ASN A 41 2.85 -6.09 -3.47
N LEU A 42 2.81 -6.18 -2.14
CA LEU A 42 1.70 -5.81 -1.29
C LEU A 42 1.85 -4.36 -0.83
N LEU A 43 0.96 -3.49 -1.31
CA LEU A 43 0.91 -2.08 -0.95
C LEU A 43 -0.23 -1.82 0.03
N ALA A 44 0.10 -1.47 1.28
CA ALA A 44 -0.88 -0.93 2.20
C ALA A 44 -1.36 0.44 1.71
N VAL A 45 -2.67 0.63 1.54
CA VAL A 45 -3.26 1.94 1.24
C VAL A 45 -4.24 2.30 2.34
N VAL A 46 -3.92 3.36 3.09
CA VAL A 46 -4.71 3.80 4.24
C VAL A 46 -4.91 5.30 4.23
N GLY A 47 -5.95 5.78 4.92
CA GLY A 47 -6.20 7.21 4.96
C GLY A 47 -7.45 7.62 5.72
N SER A 48 -7.93 8.81 5.42
CA SER A 48 -9.11 9.40 6.06
C SER A 48 -10.35 8.53 5.85
N ARG A 49 -11.09 8.29 6.93
CA ARG A 49 -12.43 7.68 6.87
C ARG A 49 -13.48 8.59 6.23
N LYS A 50 -13.18 9.88 6.13
CA LYS A 50 -13.97 10.91 5.44
C LYS A 50 -13.12 11.45 4.30
N ALA A 51 -12.87 10.62 3.30
CA ALA A 51 -12.11 11.02 2.12
C ALA A 51 -12.78 12.24 1.46
N SER A 52 -12.01 13.28 1.17
CA SER A 52 -12.53 14.43 0.41
C SER A 52 -12.55 14.12 -1.09
N THR A 53 -13.08 15.05 -1.88
CA THR A 53 -12.99 14.98 -3.35
C THR A 53 -11.54 14.82 -3.80
N TYR A 54 -10.61 15.53 -3.16
CA TYR A 54 -9.19 15.42 -3.43
C TYR A 54 -8.68 13.99 -3.17
N GLY A 55 -8.96 13.41 -1.99
CA GLY A 55 -8.55 12.04 -1.68
C GLY A 55 -9.09 11.01 -2.67
N LYS A 56 -10.35 11.17 -3.13
CA LYS A 56 -10.91 10.32 -4.18
C LYS A 56 -10.17 10.50 -5.51
N GLN A 57 -9.90 11.74 -5.93
CA GLN A 57 -9.14 12.02 -7.15
C GLN A 57 -7.73 11.43 -7.10
N CYS A 58 -7.06 11.49 -5.95
CA CYS A 58 -5.76 10.85 -5.76
C CYS A 58 -5.84 9.34 -5.95
N ILE A 59 -6.85 8.67 -5.38
CA ILE A 59 -7.03 7.22 -5.57
C ILE A 59 -7.29 6.89 -7.05
N ASP A 60 -8.22 7.62 -7.68
CA ASP A 60 -8.60 7.43 -9.09
C ASP A 60 -7.41 7.68 -10.03
N LEU A 61 -6.50 8.60 -9.68
CA LEU A 61 -5.28 8.89 -10.43
C LEU A 61 -4.18 7.83 -10.21
N LEU A 62 -3.89 7.50 -8.95
CA LEU A 62 -2.69 6.76 -8.57
C LEU A 62 -2.83 5.25 -8.75
N LEU A 63 -3.95 4.68 -8.32
CA LEU A 63 -4.05 3.24 -8.13
C LEU A 63 -4.29 2.42 -9.42
N PRO A 64 -5.09 2.84 -10.42
CA PRO A 64 -5.39 1.99 -11.57
C PRO A 64 -4.15 1.48 -12.32
N GLN A 65 -3.17 2.35 -12.56
CA GLN A 65 -1.91 1.95 -13.22
C GLN A 65 -1.07 1.03 -12.32
N VAL A 66 -0.93 1.37 -11.04
CA VAL A 66 -0.20 0.58 -10.03
C VAL A 66 -0.74 -0.84 -9.95
N ILE A 67 -2.06 -0.99 -9.89
CA ILE A 67 -2.76 -2.27 -9.83
C ILE A 67 -2.57 -3.08 -11.12
N ARG A 68 -2.64 -2.42 -12.29
CA ARG A 68 -2.41 -3.09 -13.58
C ARG A 68 -0.99 -3.64 -13.73
N GLN A 69 -0.01 -3.01 -13.09
CA GLN A 69 1.37 -3.49 -13.00
C GLN A 69 1.56 -4.62 -11.97
N GLY A 70 0.47 -5.10 -11.36
CA GLY A 70 0.46 -6.30 -10.52
C GLY A 70 0.58 -6.03 -9.03
N ILE A 71 0.74 -4.79 -8.59
CA ILE A 71 0.74 -4.44 -7.16
C ILE A 71 -0.64 -4.73 -6.55
N ILE A 72 -0.64 -5.43 -5.42
CA ILE A 72 -1.85 -5.87 -4.73
C ILE A 72 -2.12 -4.90 -3.59
N ILE A 73 -3.32 -4.35 -3.57
CA ILE A 73 -3.72 -3.42 -2.51
C ILE A 73 -4.05 -4.19 -1.24
N VAL A 74 -3.49 -3.76 -0.12
CA VAL A 74 -3.84 -4.20 1.24
C VAL A 74 -4.53 -3.03 1.94
N SER A 75 -5.71 -3.25 2.51
CA SER A 75 -6.38 -2.20 3.28
C SER A 75 -7.37 -2.76 4.30
N GLY A 76 -7.99 -1.87 5.06
CA GLY A 76 -8.77 -2.22 6.23
C GLY A 76 -10.28 -2.31 6.02
N LEU A 77 -10.78 -2.21 4.78
CA LEU A 77 -12.20 -2.16 4.43
C LEU A 77 -13.00 -1.04 5.17
N ALA A 78 -12.33 -0.05 5.78
CA ALA A 78 -12.99 1.05 6.45
C ALA A 78 -13.67 2.01 5.44
N TYR A 79 -14.45 2.97 5.94
CA TYR A 79 -14.94 4.09 5.12
C TYR A 79 -13.79 4.92 4.55
N GLY A 80 -14.11 5.69 3.50
CA GLY A 80 -13.16 6.61 2.87
C GLY A 80 -12.10 5.88 2.07
N ILE A 81 -10.83 6.20 2.36
CA ILE A 81 -9.70 5.78 1.53
C ILE A 81 -9.57 4.26 1.42
N ASP A 82 -9.77 3.52 2.51
CA ASP A 82 -9.67 2.05 2.49
C ASP A 82 -10.65 1.43 1.48
N SER A 83 -11.92 1.82 1.51
CA SER A 83 -12.90 1.27 0.57
C SER A 83 -12.74 1.80 -0.85
N LEU A 84 -12.25 3.03 -1.03
CA LEU A 84 -11.88 3.55 -2.36
C LEU A 84 -10.72 2.76 -2.97
N ALA A 85 -9.70 2.41 -2.17
CA ALA A 85 -8.55 1.63 -2.62
C ALA A 85 -8.95 0.22 -3.06
N HIS A 86 -9.78 -0.47 -2.28
CA HIS A 86 -10.35 -1.76 -2.68
C HIS A 86 -11.23 -1.66 -3.93
N LYS A 87 -12.07 -0.62 -4.03
CA LYS A 87 -12.91 -0.38 -5.22
C LYS A 87 -12.06 -0.16 -6.47
N ALA A 88 -10.92 0.51 -6.38
CA ALA A 88 -10.01 0.65 -7.51
C ALA A 88 -9.48 -0.72 -7.98
N ALA A 89 -9.10 -1.62 -7.07
CA ALA A 89 -8.68 -2.98 -7.42
C ALA A 89 -9.82 -3.82 -8.04
N VAL A 90 -11.02 -3.72 -7.47
CA VAL A 90 -12.22 -4.38 -7.98
C VAL A 90 -12.59 -3.87 -9.39
N ALA A 91 -12.49 -2.56 -9.64
CA ALA A 91 -12.75 -1.97 -10.94
C ALA A 91 -11.78 -2.49 -12.02
N GLU A 92 -10.51 -2.69 -11.65
CA GLU A 92 -9.49 -3.31 -12.51
C GLU A 92 -9.61 -4.85 -12.57
N LYS A 93 -10.58 -5.44 -11.85
CA LYS A 93 -10.79 -6.90 -11.71
C LYS A 93 -9.53 -7.63 -11.25
N LYS A 94 -8.77 -7.01 -10.34
CA LYS A 94 -7.54 -7.52 -9.75
C LYS A 94 -7.73 -7.87 -8.27
N PRO A 95 -6.94 -8.81 -7.74
CA PRO A 95 -7.01 -9.18 -6.33
C PRO A 95 -6.62 -8.02 -5.40
N THR A 96 -7.24 -7.99 -4.23
CA THR A 96 -6.89 -7.10 -3.11
C THR A 96 -7.10 -7.84 -1.79
N ILE A 97 -6.39 -7.43 -0.73
CA ILE A 97 -6.43 -8.04 0.59
C ILE A 97 -7.12 -7.11 1.58
N ALA A 98 -8.30 -7.47 2.06
CA ALA A 98 -8.96 -6.77 3.15
C ALA A 98 -8.60 -7.41 4.50
N VAL A 99 -8.00 -6.64 5.40
CA VAL A 99 -7.72 -7.07 6.77
C VAL A 99 -8.86 -6.58 7.66
N LEU A 100 -9.50 -7.41 8.47
CA LEU A 100 -10.65 -7.02 9.31
C LEU A 100 -10.27 -6.86 10.79
N GLY A 101 -10.95 -5.94 11.48
CA GLY A 101 -10.87 -5.77 12.94
C GLY A 101 -12.01 -6.47 13.69
N THR A 102 -12.73 -7.35 12.98
CA THR A 102 -13.95 -8.04 13.43
C THR A 102 -13.89 -9.50 12.98
N GLY A 103 -14.91 -10.30 13.29
CA GLY A 103 -14.98 -11.67 12.77
C GLY A 103 -14.98 -11.71 11.23
N ILE A 104 -14.54 -12.85 10.67
CA ILE A 104 -14.37 -13.02 9.22
C ILE A 104 -15.64 -13.44 8.46
N ASP A 105 -16.69 -13.85 9.18
CA ASP A 105 -17.95 -14.26 8.56
C ASP A 105 -18.74 -13.07 7.99
N ASN A 106 -19.75 -13.38 7.19
CA ASN A 106 -20.58 -12.38 6.54
C ASN A 106 -21.29 -11.41 7.50
N LYS A 107 -21.71 -11.89 8.68
CA LYS A 107 -22.42 -11.09 9.68
C LYS A 107 -21.49 -10.14 10.44
N SER A 108 -20.21 -10.47 10.46
CA SER A 108 -19.19 -9.76 11.23
C SER A 108 -18.44 -8.71 10.42
N ILE A 109 -18.61 -8.67 9.09
CA ILE A 109 -18.02 -7.63 8.23
C ILE A 109 -18.38 -6.24 8.75
N TYR A 110 -17.39 -5.38 8.94
CA TYR A 110 -17.63 -4.01 9.38
C TYR A 110 -16.81 -3.00 8.57
N PRO A 111 -17.43 -1.91 8.09
CA PRO A 111 -18.87 -1.60 8.20
C PRO A 111 -19.73 -2.49 7.30
N GLN A 112 -20.96 -2.78 7.73
CA GLN A 112 -21.91 -3.61 6.96
C GLN A 112 -22.26 -3.02 5.59
N ALA A 113 -22.17 -1.69 5.42
CA ALA A 113 -22.32 -1.03 4.13
C ALA A 113 -21.28 -1.50 3.08
N HIS A 114 -20.15 -2.08 3.51
CA HIS A 114 -19.13 -2.63 2.62
C HIS A 114 -19.24 -4.14 2.44
N PHE A 115 -20.33 -4.78 2.88
CA PHE A 115 -20.57 -6.20 2.66
C PHE A 115 -20.47 -6.56 1.17
N LYS A 116 -21.13 -5.79 0.29
CA LYS A 116 -21.06 -6.01 -1.16
C LYS A 116 -19.62 -5.91 -1.69
N LEU A 117 -18.86 -4.91 -1.22
CA LEU A 117 -17.46 -4.75 -1.60
C LEU A 117 -16.62 -5.95 -1.15
N ALA A 118 -16.84 -6.47 0.06
CA ALA A 118 -16.17 -7.69 0.53
C ALA A 118 -16.47 -8.90 -0.36
N GLN A 119 -17.71 -9.04 -0.84
CA GLN A 119 -18.07 -10.10 -1.80
C GLN A 119 -17.36 -9.91 -3.14
N GLU A 120 -17.29 -8.67 -3.65
CA GLU A 120 -16.55 -8.34 -4.88
C GLU A 120 -15.05 -8.64 -4.75
N ILE A 121 -14.44 -8.38 -3.59
CA ILE A 121 -13.04 -8.75 -3.31
C ILE A 121 -12.84 -10.26 -3.49
N LEU A 122 -13.70 -11.09 -2.91
CA LEU A 122 -13.62 -12.54 -3.06
C LEU A 122 -13.88 -12.99 -4.50
N GLN A 123 -14.84 -12.36 -5.18
CA GLN A 123 -15.18 -12.65 -6.56
C GLN A 123 -13.99 -12.45 -7.51
N TYR A 124 -13.19 -11.41 -7.30
CA TYR A 124 -12.00 -11.11 -8.11
C TYR A 124 -10.72 -11.74 -7.55
N ASN A 125 -10.85 -12.92 -6.94
CA ASN A 125 -9.75 -13.74 -6.44
C ASN A 125 -8.88 -13.03 -5.38
N GLY A 126 -9.48 -12.08 -4.67
CA GLY A 126 -8.88 -11.39 -3.52
C GLY A 126 -8.94 -12.23 -2.25
N LEU A 127 -8.59 -11.59 -1.14
CA LEU A 127 -8.48 -12.24 0.15
C LEU A 127 -9.06 -11.35 1.25
N ILE A 128 -9.76 -11.97 2.19
CA ILE A 128 -10.15 -11.33 3.44
C ILE A 128 -9.45 -12.08 4.56
N ILE A 129 -8.80 -11.35 5.47
CA ILE A 129 -8.18 -11.93 6.66
C ILE A 129 -8.65 -11.24 7.93
N SER A 130 -8.61 -11.95 9.05
CA SER A 130 -8.84 -11.41 10.38
C SER A 130 -8.00 -12.16 11.41
N GLU A 131 -7.62 -11.49 12.49
CA GLU A 131 -7.09 -12.16 13.69
C GLU A 131 -8.22 -12.77 14.55
N TYR A 132 -9.47 -12.39 14.28
CA TYR A 132 -10.62 -12.75 15.11
C TYR A 132 -11.49 -13.83 14.42
N PRO A 133 -11.94 -14.86 15.16
CA PRO A 133 -12.80 -15.91 14.62
C PRO A 133 -14.16 -15.37 14.15
N ALA A 134 -14.88 -16.21 13.41
CA ALA A 134 -16.31 -15.99 13.15
C ALA A 134 -17.08 -15.66 14.45
N ALA A 135 -18.13 -14.86 14.30
CA ALA A 135 -18.99 -14.30 15.35
C ALA A 135 -18.31 -13.31 16.31
N SER A 136 -17.05 -12.94 16.08
CA SER A 136 -16.39 -11.90 16.89
C SER A 136 -17.04 -10.54 16.69
N ALA A 137 -17.52 -9.95 17.79
CA ALA A 137 -18.21 -8.67 17.80
C ALA A 137 -17.28 -7.48 17.47
N VAL A 138 -17.89 -6.37 17.09
CA VAL A 138 -17.17 -5.10 16.87
C VAL A 138 -16.64 -4.56 18.19
N TYR A 139 -15.32 -4.56 18.35
CA TYR A 139 -14.65 -3.91 19.48
C TYR A 139 -13.74 -2.78 18.98
N LYS A 140 -13.91 -1.57 19.51
CA LYS A 140 -13.19 -0.38 19.03
C LYS A 140 -11.66 -0.52 19.13
N GLY A 141 -11.16 -1.22 20.16
CA GLY A 141 -9.73 -1.48 20.33
C GLY A 141 -9.13 -2.40 19.27
N ASN A 142 -9.95 -3.18 18.55
CA ASN A 142 -9.46 -4.06 17.50
C ASN A 142 -9.05 -3.30 16.24
N PHE A 143 -9.57 -2.10 15.97
CA PHE A 143 -9.22 -1.38 14.74
C PHE A 143 -7.76 -0.88 14.74
N PRO A 144 -7.24 -0.27 15.83
CA PRO A 144 -5.82 0.00 15.95
C PRO A 144 -4.97 -1.28 15.94
N ALA A 145 -5.39 -2.33 16.66
CA ALA A 145 -4.67 -3.61 16.68
C ALA A 145 -4.57 -4.25 15.28
N ARG A 146 -5.63 -4.19 14.48
CA ARG A 146 -5.63 -4.68 13.10
C ARG A 146 -4.62 -3.94 12.21
N ASN A 147 -4.38 -2.66 12.44
CA ASN A 147 -3.49 -1.87 11.59
C ASN A 147 -2.05 -2.40 11.58
N ARG A 148 -1.58 -3.06 12.65
CA ARG A 148 -0.27 -3.74 12.62
C ARG A 148 -0.19 -4.86 11.59
N ILE A 149 -1.31 -5.53 11.28
CA ILE A 149 -1.34 -6.56 10.24
C ILE A 149 -1.27 -5.92 8.86
N ILE A 150 -1.99 -4.80 8.63
CA ILE A 150 -1.95 -4.08 7.35
C ILE A 150 -0.52 -3.64 7.03
N ALA A 151 0.14 -2.96 7.98
CA ALA A 151 1.54 -2.55 7.82
C ALA A 151 2.48 -3.77 7.77
N GLY A 152 2.24 -4.78 8.60
CA GLY A 152 3.13 -5.93 8.76
C GLY A 152 3.18 -6.89 7.58
N ILE A 153 2.10 -7.01 6.79
CA ILE A 153 2.12 -7.85 5.58
C ILE A 153 2.60 -7.10 4.33
N SER A 154 2.76 -5.78 4.39
CA SER A 154 3.03 -4.94 3.21
C SER A 154 4.49 -4.53 3.13
N GLU A 155 5.07 -4.46 1.93
CA GLU A 155 6.42 -3.90 1.73
C GLU A 155 6.44 -2.39 1.90
N ALA A 156 5.35 -1.73 1.49
CA ALA A 156 5.21 -0.28 1.57
C ALA A 156 3.81 0.12 2.03
N THR A 157 3.70 1.29 2.66
CA THR A 157 2.44 1.91 3.08
C THR A 157 2.26 3.28 2.45
N LEU A 158 1.22 3.43 1.64
CA LEU A 158 0.75 4.69 1.08
C LEU A 158 -0.34 5.32 1.96
N LEU A 159 -0.10 6.53 2.43
CA LEU A 159 -1.10 7.35 3.12
C LEU A 159 -1.71 8.37 2.16
N VAL A 160 -3.03 8.30 1.99
CA VAL A 160 -3.81 9.28 1.21
C VAL A 160 -4.71 10.03 2.19
N GLN A 161 -4.41 11.29 2.49
CA GLN A 161 -5.07 12.12 3.50
C GLN A 161 -5.07 11.53 4.93
N ALA A 162 -4.46 12.24 5.86
CA ALA A 162 -4.52 11.95 7.28
C ALA A 162 -4.52 13.25 8.09
N ALA A 163 -5.46 13.40 9.01
CA ALA A 163 -5.38 14.45 10.04
C ALA A 163 -4.32 14.06 11.10
N GLU A 164 -3.79 15.05 11.83
CA GLU A 164 -2.70 14.86 12.83
C GLU A 164 -2.95 13.76 13.87
N LYS A 165 -4.21 13.50 14.22
CA LYS A 165 -4.62 12.47 15.19
C LYS A 165 -5.39 11.31 14.54
N SER A 166 -5.10 11.03 13.26
CA SER A 166 -5.77 9.97 12.50
C SER A 166 -5.24 8.58 12.86
N GLY A 167 -6.15 7.60 12.90
CA GLY A 167 -5.77 6.18 13.01
C GLY A 167 -4.94 5.66 11.82
N SER A 168 -4.99 6.33 10.66
CA SER A 168 -4.14 6.00 9.51
C SER A 168 -2.66 6.35 9.75
N LEU A 169 -2.37 7.40 10.53
CA LEU A 169 -0.99 7.73 10.92
C LEU A 169 -0.37 6.67 11.81
N ILE A 170 -1.17 6.00 12.62
CA ILE A 170 -0.72 4.84 13.41
C ILE A 170 -0.15 3.77 12.46
N THR A 171 -0.86 3.45 11.37
CA THR A 171 -0.37 2.48 10.38
C THR A 171 0.93 2.93 9.72
N GLY A 172 1.06 4.22 9.37
CA GLY A 172 2.30 4.76 8.80
C GLY A 172 3.48 4.67 9.78
N ARG A 173 3.27 4.98 11.05
CA ARG A 173 4.31 4.84 12.09
C ARG A 173 4.70 3.38 12.32
N LEU A 174 3.73 2.47 12.38
CA LEU A 174 3.99 1.03 12.47
C LEU A 174 4.82 0.54 11.28
N ALA A 175 4.54 1.02 10.07
CA ALA A 175 5.32 0.67 8.89
C ALA A 175 6.79 1.11 9.01
N LEU A 176 7.06 2.33 9.51
CA LEU A 176 8.43 2.76 9.83
C LEU A 176 9.09 1.87 10.89
N GLU A 177 8.38 1.54 11.97
CA GLU A 177 8.88 0.65 13.03
C GLU A 177 9.23 -0.75 12.50
N TYR A 178 8.52 -1.23 11.48
CA TYR A 178 8.76 -2.52 10.83
C TYR A 178 9.78 -2.44 9.68
N ASN A 179 10.48 -1.33 9.53
CA ASN A 179 11.41 -1.07 8.43
C ASN A 179 10.77 -1.28 7.04
N ARG A 180 9.56 -0.76 6.87
CA ARG A 180 8.82 -0.73 5.60
C ARG A 180 8.84 0.66 5.01
N ASP A 181 8.76 0.74 3.69
CA ASP A 181 8.69 2.04 3.01
C ASP A 181 7.39 2.75 3.37
N VAL A 182 7.48 4.03 3.69
CA VAL A 182 6.31 4.88 3.93
C VAL A 182 6.26 5.97 2.89
N ALA A 183 5.11 6.05 2.26
CA ALA A 183 4.82 6.97 1.19
C ALA A 183 3.56 7.76 1.52
N ALA A 184 3.50 9.02 1.11
CA ALA A 184 2.39 9.89 1.45
C ALA A 184 2.05 10.83 0.29
N VAL A 185 0.75 11.05 0.09
CA VAL A 185 0.27 12.02 -0.89
C VAL A 185 0.36 13.42 -0.27
N PRO A 186 1.14 14.35 -0.88
CA PRO A 186 1.23 15.72 -0.39
C PRO A 186 -0.11 16.43 -0.57
N GLY A 187 -0.46 17.36 0.32
CA GLY A 187 -1.70 18.11 0.22
C GLY A 187 -1.57 19.56 0.65
N ASN A 188 -2.64 20.32 0.50
CA ASN A 188 -2.65 21.74 0.86
C ASN A 188 -2.40 21.90 2.37
N ILE A 189 -1.44 22.75 2.75
CA ILE A 189 -1.08 23.01 4.16
C ILE A 189 -2.24 23.60 4.97
N THR A 190 -3.26 24.18 4.32
CA THR A 190 -4.46 24.70 4.99
C THR A 190 -5.58 23.67 5.13
N ASP A 191 -5.46 22.49 4.51
CA ASP A 191 -6.42 21.40 4.66
C ASP A 191 -6.01 20.52 5.86
N PRO A 192 -6.83 20.44 6.92
CA PRO A 192 -6.55 19.59 8.08
C PRO A 192 -6.39 18.11 7.73
N LEU A 193 -6.97 17.63 6.62
CA LEU A 193 -6.80 16.26 6.14
C LEU A 193 -5.43 16.01 5.50
N SER A 194 -4.64 17.05 5.24
CA SER A 194 -3.30 16.94 4.66
C SER A 194 -2.19 17.09 5.71
N ALA A 195 -2.50 17.56 6.92
CA ALA A 195 -1.51 17.84 7.96
C ALA A 195 -0.65 16.62 8.28
N GLY A 196 -1.26 15.44 8.46
CA GLY A 196 -0.54 14.22 8.80
C GLY A 196 0.26 13.62 7.63
N THR A 197 -0.22 13.74 6.39
CA THR A 197 0.59 13.28 5.23
C THR A 197 1.77 14.20 4.99
N ASN A 198 1.58 15.52 5.09
CA ASN A 198 2.68 16.48 4.98
C ASN A 198 3.69 16.32 6.13
N ASP A 199 3.23 16.04 7.36
CA ASP A 199 4.10 15.73 8.50
C ASP A 199 4.93 14.46 8.26
N LEU A 200 4.34 13.40 7.72
CA LEU A 200 5.13 12.21 7.36
C LEU A 200 6.20 12.52 6.31
N ILE A 201 5.88 13.34 5.31
CA ILE A 201 6.82 13.75 4.26
C ILE A 201 7.97 14.57 4.88
N SER A 202 7.68 15.50 5.80
CA SER A 202 8.74 16.27 6.48
C SER A 202 9.66 15.39 7.34
N HIS A 203 9.16 14.22 7.78
CA HIS A 203 9.92 13.20 8.50
C HIS A 203 10.52 12.11 7.60
N GLY A 204 10.56 12.32 6.28
CA GLY A 204 11.26 11.45 5.34
C GLY A 204 10.39 10.41 4.62
N ALA A 205 9.07 10.44 4.77
CA ALA A 205 8.19 9.65 3.91
C ALA A 205 8.28 10.11 2.45
N ILE A 206 8.19 9.14 1.53
CA ILE A 206 8.34 9.36 0.10
C ILE A 206 7.11 10.12 -0.44
N PRO A 207 7.26 11.32 -1.02
CA PRO A 207 6.13 12.05 -1.57
C PRO A 207 5.64 11.38 -2.86
N ILE A 208 4.33 11.13 -2.94
CA ILE A 208 3.69 10.47 -4.10
C ILE A 208 2.79 11.46 -4.82
N SER A 209 3.14 11.75 -6.07
CA SER A 209 2.42 12.68 -6.94
C SER A 209 1.87 12.03 -8.21
N LYS A 210 2.43 10.88 -8.60
CA LYS A 210 2.06 10.13 -9.80
C LYS A 210 2.21 8.61 -9.58
N PRO A 211 1.56 7.75 -10.38
CA PRO A 211 1.65 6.31 -10.24
C PRO A 211 3.09 5.77 -10.26
N GLU A 212 3.97 6.38 -11.05
CA GLU A 212 5.37 5.97 -11.22
C GLU A 212 6.15 6.04 -9.90
N ASP A 213 5.82 7.00 -9.02
CA ASP A 213 6.47 7.16 -7.72
C ASP A 213 6.22 5.91 -6.85
N ILE A 214 5.03 5.31 -6.94
CA ILE A 214 4.67 4.07 -6.24
C ILE A 214 5.36 2.86 -6.89
N LEU A 215 5.39 2.79 -8.22
CA LEU A 215 6.03 1.69 -8.95
C LEU A 215 7.52 1.57 -8.63
N LEU A 216 8.19 2.70 -8.38
CA LEU A 216 9.60 2.74 -8.02
C LEU A 216 9.89 2.02 -6.69
N LEU A 217 8.96 2.05 -5.72
CA LEU A 217 9.08 1.33 -4.44
C LEU A 217 9.27 -0.19 -4.67
N TYR A 218 8.67 -0.71 -5.74
CA TYR A 218 8.72 -2.12 -6.11
C TYR A 218 9.73 -2.41 -7.23
N LYS A 219 10.58 -1.43 -7.57
CA LYS A 219 11.56 -1.51 -8.68
C LYS A 219 10.91 -1.86 -10.02
N ILE A 220 9.63 -1.51 -10.19
CA ILE A 220 8.92 -1.69 -11.45
C ILE A 220 9.18 -0.45 -12.29
N THR A 221 10.10 -0.57 -13.24
CA THR A 221 10.31 0.47 -14.25
C THR A 221 9.27 0.31 -15.35
N SER A 222 8.61 1.40 -15.75
CA SER A 222 7.73 1.41 -16.91
C SER A 222 8.50 1.06 -18.19
N SER A 223 8.57 -0.22 -18.54
CA SER A 223 9.02 -0.67 -19.85
C SER A 223 7.88 -0.48 -20.85
N ASN A 224 7.77 0.74 -21.39
CA ASN A 224 7.29 1.07 -22.75
C ASN A 224 7.13 2.58 -22.91
N LYS A 225 8.23 3.25 -23.25
CA LYS A 225 8.18 4.03 -24.50
C LYS A 225 8.74 3.11 -25.56
N GLU A 226 8.00 2.88 -26.63
CA GLU A 226 8.61 2.67 -27.94
C GLU A 226 9.55 3.85 -28.19
N THR A 227 10.78 3.72 -27.70
CA THR A 227 11.87 4.52 -28.16
C THR A 227 12.46 3.67 -29.25
N THR A 228 12.19 4.06 -30.49
CA THR A 228 13.12 3.89 -31.61
C THR A 228 14.45 4.49 -31.19
N THR A 229 15.17 3.79 -30.32
CA THR A 229 16.56 4.07 -30.02
C THR A 229 17.30 3.33 -31.11
N SER A 230 17.56 4.04 -32.21
CA SER A 230 18.74 3.78 -33.00
C SER A 230 19.88 3.59 -32.01
N THR A 231 20.49 2.41 -32.00
CA THR A 231 21.77 2.14 -31.36
C THR A 231 22.80 3.06 -32.02
N GLY A 232 22.88 4.30 -31.58
CA GLY A 232 24.01 5.17 -31.82
C GLY A 232 25.13 4.66 -30.92
N SER A 233 26.09 3.96 -31.51
CA SER A 233 27.41 3.80 -30.93
C SER A 233 27.88 5.17 -30.45
N LEU A 234 28.34 5.28 -29.20
CA LEU A 234 29.11 6.44 -28.78
C LEU A 234 30.28 6.55 -29.75
N ASN A 235 30.44 7.71 -30.37
CA ASN A 235 31.65 8.02 -31.12
C ASN A 235 32.78 8.37 -30.13
N ASP A 236 34.02 8.28 -30.60
CA ASP A 236 35.22 8.37 -29.73
C ASP A 236 35.26 9.66 -28.88
N ASP A 237 34.70 10.75 -29.40
CA ASP A 237 34.59 12.04 -28.70
C ASP A 237 33.67 11.96 -27.46
N GLN A 238 32.58 11.19 -27.53
CA GLN A 238 31.66 11.00 -26.41
C GLN A 238 32.25 10.08 -25.34
N LEU A 239 33.03 9.07 -25.74
CA LEU A 239 33.78 8.20 -24.83
C LEU A 239 34.89 8.97 -24.09
N GLN A 240 35.58 9.89 -24.78
CA GLN A 240 36.55 10.77 -24.13
C GLN A 240 35.91 11.70 -23.10
N LEU A 241 34.77 12.31 -23.42
CA LEU A 241 34.07 13.18 -22.48
C LEU A 241 33.59 12.40 -21.24
N PHE A 242 33.06 11.19 -21.42
CA PHE A 242 32.62 10.33 -20.32
C PHE A 242 33.78 9.96 -19.39
N ASN A 243 34.93 9.55 -19.95
CA ASN A 243 36.12 9.20 -19.16
C ASN A 243 36.75 10.41 -18.45
N THR A 244 36.51 11.63 -18.93
CA THR A 244 37.00 12.85 -18.28
C THR A 244 36.18 13.21 -17.03
N LEU A 245 34.93 12.73 -16.94
CA LEU A 245 34.00 13.04 -15.84
C LEU A 245 34.13 12.09 -14.63
N GLU A 246 34.95 11.04 -14.72
CA GLU A 246 35.28 10.15 -13.57
C GLU A 246 36.38 10.73 -12.65
N GLY A 247 36.93 11.91 -12.97
CA GLY A 247 37.78 12.70 -12.07
C GLY A 247 36.95 13.56 -11.13
N SER A 248 37.41 13.71 -9.88
CA SER A 248 36.81 14.52 -8.80
C SER A 248 36.21 15.86 -9.26
N PRO A 249 35.11 16.33 -8.62
CA PRO A 249 34.29 17.43 -9.13
C PRO A 249 35.11 18.71 -9.29
N GLN A 250 35.24 19.19 -10.53
CA GLN A 250 35.80 20.51 -10.83
C GLN A 250 34.68 21.53 -10.99
N HIS A 251 34.80 22.66 -10.28
CA HIS A 251 33.89 23.80 -10.38
C HIS A 251 33.98 24.46 -11.76
N ILE A 252 32.84 24.92 -12.28
CA ILE A 252 32.60 25.40 -13.65
C ILE A 252 33.28 26.76 -13.97
N GLU A 253 34.08 27.34 -13.07
CA GLU A 253 34.56 28.72 -13.23
C GLU A 253 35.84 28.92 -14.04
N GLU A 254 36.47 27.87 -14.60
CA GLU A 254 37.67 28.05 -15.43
C GLU A 254 37.52 27.48 -16.85
N ARG A 255 36.70 28.15 -17.65
CA ARG A 255 36.82 28.14 -19.12
C ARG A 255 36.47 29.53 -19.69
N ALA A 256 37.48 30.39 -19.74
CA ALA A 256 37.53 31.57 -20.60
C ALA A 256 38.52 31.31 -21.74
#